data_AF-A0AAF0JMZ4-F1
#
_entry.id   AF-A0AAF0JMZ4-F1
#
_cell.length_a   1.000
_cell.length_b   1.000
_cell.length_c   1.000
_cell.angle_alpha   90.00
_cell.angle_beta   90.00
_cell.angle_gamma   90.00
#
_symmetry.space_group_name_H-M   'P 1'
#
loop_
_entity.id
_entity.type
_entity.pdbx_description
1 polymer ?
#
loop_
_entity_poly.entity_id
_entity_poly.type
_entity_poly.pdbx_seq_one_letter_code
_entity_poly.pdbx_strand_id
1 'polypeptide(L)'
;MDVDLWRIINASIRECLEEYDPSHTLECLHGLLEKYGDDGMIHYALGLEYEARFDFERALYHYNRAYELFPLRLWKERALEAIRRVQSKIMERSRIELSETQALEHRNTKQ
;
A
#
# COMPACT_ATOMS: atom_id res chain seq x y z
N MET A 1 -18.31 -9.74 -11.53
CA MET A 1 -17.05 -10.30 -11.00
C MET A 1 -16.91 -11.68 -11.62
N ASP A 2 -15.83 -11.91 -12.34
CA ASP A 2 -15.48 -13.23 -12.84
C ASP A 2 -14.79 -14.00 -11.70
N VAL A 3 -15.42 -15.08 -11.23
CA VAL A 3 -14.96 -15.85 -10.07
C VAL A 3 -13.71 -16.66 -10.40
N ASP A 4 -13.56 -17.11 -11.65
CA ASP A 4 -12.41 -17.89 -12.08
C ASP A 4 -11.17 -17.00 -12.20
N LEU A 5 -11.34 -15.81 -12.78
CA LEU A 5 -10.26 -14.81 -12.84
C LEU A 5 -9.84 -14.37 -11.43
N TRP A 6 -10.80 -14.12 -10.53
CA TRP A 6 -10.50 -13.79 -9.13
C TRP A 6 -9.69 -14.90 -8.44
N ARG A 7 -10.02 -16.18 -8.67
CA ARG A 7 -9.25 -17.31 -8.11
C ARG A 7 -7.83 -17.34 -8.63
N ILE A 8 -7.65 -17.13 -9.94
CA ILE A 8 -6.33 -17.13 -10.60
C ILE A 8 -5.47 -15.99 -10.05
N ILE A 9 -6.00 -14.77 -10.00
CA ILE A 9 -5.28 -13.59 -9.49
C ILE A 9 -4.84 -13.83 -8.05
N ASN A 10 -5.72 -14.30 -7.17
CA ASN A 10 -5.36 -14.54 -5.77
C ASN A 10 -4.40 -15.72 -5.57
N ALA A 11 -4.38 -16.69 -6.49
CA ALA A 11 -3.33 -17.71 -6.48
C ALA A 11 -1.97 -17.10 -6.85
N SER A 12 -1.90 -16.34 -7.95
CA SER A 12 -0.66 -15.66 -8.37
C SER A 12 -0.16 -14.64 -7.33
N ILE A 13 -1.05 -13.93 -6.64
CA ILE A 13 -0.66 -13.05 -5.52
C ILE A 13 0.01 -13.86 -4.41
N ARG A 14 -0.55 -15.01 -4.03
CA ARG A 14 0.07 -15.86 -3.00
C ARG A 14 1.43 -16.38 -3.43
N GLU A 15 1.57 -16.80 -4.68
CA GLU A 15 2.87 -17.21 -5.25
C GLU A 15 3.90 -16.07 -5.15
N CYS A 16 3.53 -14.83 -5.50
CA CYS A 16 4.43 -13.67 -5.34
C CYS A 16 4.82 -13.40 -3.88
N LEU A 17 3.96 -13.72 -2.92
CA LEU A 17 4.16 -13.45 -1.48
C LEU A 17 4.87 -14.59 -0.75
N GLU A 18 4.86 -15.81 -1.29
CA GLU A 18 5.55 -16.97 -0.71
C GLU A 18 7.05 -17.01 -1.05
N GLU A 19 7.48 -16.26 -2.06
CA GLU A 19 8.88 -16.03 -2.39
C GLU A 19 9.62 -15.36 -1.20
N TYR A 20 10.75 -15.95 -0.79
CA TYR A 20 11.48 -15.51 0.42
C TYR A 20 12.24 -14.19 0.24
N ASP A 21 12.30 -13.65 -0.98
CA ASP A 21 12.96 -12.39 -1.28
C ASP A 21 11.93 -11.25 -1.39
N PRO A 22 11.84 -10.36 -0.37
CA PRO A 22 10.93 -9.25 -0.41
C PRO A 22 11.13 -8.39 -1.65
N SER A 23 12.37 -8.21 -2.13
CA SER A 23 12.67 -7.34 -3.26
C SER A 23 11.94 -7.77 -4.55
N HIS A 24 11.81 -9.08 -4.77
CA HIS A 24 11.09 -9.65 -5.90
C HIS A 24 9.56 -9.57 -5.77
N THR A 25 9.02 -9.49 -4.55
CA THR A 25 7.56 -9.41 -4.34
C THR A 25 6.92 -8.25 -5.08
N LEU A 26 7.51 -7.05 -5.02
CA LEU A 26 6.96 -5.88 -5.73
C LEU A 26 7.02 -6.05 -7.24
N GLU A 27 8.11 -6.59 -7.77
CA GLU A 27 8.26 -6.86 -9.20
C GLU A 27 7.22 -7.87 -9.68
N CYS A 28 7.05 -8.97 -8.93
CA CYS A 28 6.05 -10.00 -9.22
C CYS A 28 4.62 -9.42 -9.21
N LEU A 29 4.26 -8.65 -8.19
CA LEU A 29 2.93 -8.03 -8.08
C LEU A 29 2.66 -6.99 -9.17
N HIS A 30 3.66 -6.19 -9.57
CA HIS A 30 3.53 -5.28 -10.72
C HIS A 30 3.37 -6.05 -12.03
N GLY A 31 4.08 -7.17 -12.21
CA GLY A 31 3.88 -8.07 -13.35
C GLY A 31 2.45 -8.63 -13.42
N LEU A 32 1.76 -8.78 -12.28
CA LEU A 32 0.35 -9.17 -12.28
C LEU A 32 -0.56 -8.07 -12.84
N LEU A 33 -0.26 -6.79 -12.61
CA LEU A 33 -1.00 -5.67 -13.22
C LEU A 33 -0.81 -5.65 -14.74
N GLU A 34 0.39 -5.94 -15.24
CA GLU A 34 0.64 -6.03 -16.68
C GLU A 34 -0.11 -7.20 -17.31
N LYS A 35 -0.19 -8.33 -16.60
CA LYS A 35 -0.81 -9.57 -17.09
C LYS A 35 -2.34 -9.55 -17.04
N TYR A 36 -2.91 -9.06 -15.95
CA TYR A 36 -4.36 -9.15 -15.69
C TYR A 36 -5.07 -7.80 -15.76
N GLY A 37 -4.33 -6.70 -15.87
CA GLY A 37 -4.87 -5.35 -15.81
C GLY A 37 -5.14 -4.90 -14.38
N ASP A 38 -5.87 -3.79 -14.28
CA ASP A 38 -6.17 -3.11 -13.04
C ASP A 38 -7.18 -3.90 -12.19
N ASP A 39 -6.71 -4.53 -11.11
CA ASP A 39 -7.51 -5.37 -10.22
C ASP A 39 -7.36 -4.96 -8.75
N GLY A 40 -8.48 -4.96 -8.02
CA GLY A 40 -8.52 -4.51 -6.64
C GLY A 40 -7.69 -5.36 -5.69
N MET A 41 -7.58 -6.68 -5.89
CA MET A 41 -6.76 -7.56 -5.04
C MET A 41 -5.28 -7.33 -5.28
N ILE A 42 -4.86 -7.14 -6.53
CA ILE A 42 -3.47 -6.82 -6.88
C ILE A 42 -3.08 -5.48 -6.26
N HIS A 43 -3.92 -4.46 -6.41
CA HIS A 43 -3.72 -3.16 -5.77
C HIS A 43 -3.70 -3.27 -4.25
N TYR A 44 -4.56 -4.07 -3.63
CA TYR A 44 -4.53 -4.24 -2.18
C TYR A 44 -3.25 -4.93 -1.70
N ALA A 45 -2.74 -5.93 -2.43
CA ALA A 45 -1.48 -6.59 -2.13
C ALA A 45 -0.28 -5.63 -2.27
N LEU A 46 -0.22 -4.85 -3.35
CA LEU A 46 0.80 -3.80 -3.50
C LEU A 46 0.74 -2.78 -2.36
N GLY A 47 -0.47 -2.40 -1.92
CA GLY A 47 -0.66 -1.51 -0.77
C GLY A 47 -0.03 -2.05 0.51
N LEU A 48 -0.22 -3.35 0.78
CA LEU A 48 0.39 -4.03 1.93
C LEU A 48 1.92 -4.03 1.85
N GLU A 49 2.48 -4.35 0.69
CA GLU A 49 3.93 -4.42 0.50
C GLU A 49 4.61 -3.07 0.62
N TYR A 50 4.02 -2.02 0.05
CA TYR A 50 4.53 -0.65 0.24
C TYR A 50 4.39 -0.20 1.70
N GLU A 51 3.28 -0.56 2.38
CA GLU A 51 3.10 -0.23 3.80
C GLU A 51 4.16 -0.92 4.67
N ALA A 52 4.48 -2.18 4.41
CA ALA A 52 5.52 -2.94 5.12
C ALA A 52 6.92 -2.33 4.95
N ARG A 53 7.15 -1.63 3.83
CA ARG A 53 8.40 -0.91 3.53
C ARG A 53 8.41 0.54 4.00
N PHE A 54 7.41 0.96 4.79
CA PHE A 54 7.22 2.34 5.25
C PHE A 54 7.02 3.37 4.13
N ASP A 55 6.73 2.91 2.90
CA ASP A 55 6.37 3.78 1.79
C ASP A 55 4.87 4.05 1.81
N PHE A 56 4.49 4.92 2.73
CA PHE A 56 3.08 5.18 3.02
C PHE A 56 2.36 5.88 1.87
N GLU A 57 3.07 6.70 1.10
CA GLU A 57 2.53 7.37 -0.08
C GLU A 57 2.08 6.36 -1.15
N ARG A 58 2.96 5.43 -1.54
CA ARG A 58 2.61 4.39 -2.52
C ARG A 58 1.59 3.42 -1.95
N ALA A 59 1.69 3.07 -0.68
CA ALA A 59 0.67 2.25 -0.02
C ALA A 59 -0.72 2.89 -0.12
N LEU A 60 -0.82 4.18 0.20
CA LEU A 60 -2.08 4.94 0.14
C LEU A 60 -2.64 4.99 -1.28
N TYR A 61 -1.79 5.24 -2.28
CA TYR A 61 -2.20 5.20 -3.69
C TYR A 61 -2.84 3.85 -4.05
N HIS A 62 -2.15 2.75 -3.75
CA HIS A 62 -2.62 1.41 -4.09
C HIS A 62 -3.88 1.01 -3.32
N TYR A 63 -4.01 1.36 -2.04
CA TYR A 63 -5.24 1.10 -1.29
C TYR A 63 -6.44 1.90 -1.80
N ASN A 64 -6.26 3.14 -2.27
CA ASN A 64 -7.34 3.92 -2.89
C ASN A 64 -7.81 3.26 -4.20
N ARG A 65 -6.89 2.84 -5.06
CA ARG A 65 -7.25 2.07 -6.28
C ARG A 65 -8.01 0.79 -5.93
N ALA A 66 -7.55 0.04 -4.92
CA ALA A 66 -8.25 -1.14 -4.45
C ALA A 66 -9.69 -0.83 -4.00
N TYR A 67 -9.89 0.24 -3.22
CA TYR A 67 -11.22 0.69 -2.79
C TYR A 67 -12.17 1.01 -3.96
N GLU A 68 -11.65 1.68 -4.99
CA GLU A 68 -12.41 2.04 -6.19
C GLU A 68 -12.84 0.80 -6.98
N LEU A 69 -11.93 -0.17 -7.11
CA LEU A 69 -12.09 -1.36 -7.96
C LEU A 69 -12.88 -2.48 -7.29
N PHE A 70 -12.86 -2.55 -5.95
CA PHE A 70 -13.55 -3.63 -5.25
C PHE A 70 -15.06 -3.56 -5.45
N PRO A 71 -15.71 -4.62 -5.98
CA PRO A 71 -17.16 -4.57 -6.21
C PRO A 71 -17.96 -4.90 -4.94
N LEU A 72 -17.37 -5.58 -3.96
CA LEU A 72 -18.05 -5.99 -2.73
C LEU A 72 -17.75 -5.04 -1.59
N ARG A 73 -18.80 -4.69 -0.84
CA ARG A 73 -18.72 -3.81 0.33
C ARG A 73 -17.66 -4.27 1.35
N LEU A 74 -17.60 -5.56 1.63
CA LEU A 74 -16.61 -6.13 2.57
C LEU A 74 -15.17 -5.78 2.17
N TRP A 75 -14.83 -5.89 0.88
CA TRP A 75 -13.50 -5.58 0.39
C TRP A 75 -13.24 -4.07 0.35
N LYS A 76 -14.25 -3.26 0.03
CA LYS A 76 -14.17 -1.80 0.18
C LYS A 76 -13.90 -1.38 1.62
N GLU A 77 -14.57 -1.98 2.59
CA GLU A 77 -14.38 -1.68 4.01
C GLU A 77 -12.94 -2.04 4.44
N ARG A 78 -12.40 -3.18 4.01
CA ARG A 78 -10.99 -3.55 4.24
C ARG A 78 -10.00 -2.54 3.63
N ALA A 79 -10.22 -2.13 2.38
CA ALA A 79 -9.39 -1.10 1.75
C ALA A 79 -9.47 0.22 2.50
N LEU A 80 -10.67 0.62 2.95
CA LEU A 80 -10.88 1.86 3.70
C LEU A 80 -10.21 1.85 5.07
N GLU A 81 -10.21 0.72 5.78
CA GLU A 81 -9.44 0.56 7.01
C GLU A 81 -7.94 0.70 6.78
N ALA A 82 -7.43 0.13 5.69
CA ALA A 82 -6.04 0.27 5.29
C ALA A 82 -5.66 1.72 4.94
N ILE A 83 -6.50 2.40 4.16
CA ILE A 83 -6.37 3.84 3.84
C ILE A 83 -6.24 4.67 5.11
N ARG A 84 -7.18 4.51 6.06
CA ARG A 84 -7.19 5.27 7.32
C ARG A 84 -5.94 5.02 8.16
N ARG A 85 -5.52 3.74 8.26
CA ARG A 85 -4.31 3.35 8.99
C ARG A 85 -3.08 4.02 8.40
N VAL A 86 -2.91 3.98 7.08
CA VAL A 86 -1.76 4.59 6.40
C VAL A 86 -1.79 6.12 6.49
N GLN A 87 -2.96 6.75 6.34
CA GLN A 87 -3.11 8.20 6.54
C GLN A 87 -2.67 8.63 7.94
N SER A 88 -3.04 7.87 8.97
CA SER A 88 -2.58 8.14 10.34
C SER A 88 -1.05 8.06 10.47
N LYS A 89 -0.40 7.11 9.79
CA LYS A 89 1.06 6.96 9.79
C LYS A 89 1.75 8.12 9.06
N ILE A 90 1.21 8.57 7.94
CA ILE A 90 1.72 9.75 7.20
C ILE A 90 1.63 11.00 8.08
N MET A 91 0.47 11.23 8.72
CA MET A 91 0.27 12.39 9.59
C MET A 91 1.23 12.40 10.77
N GLU A 92 1.48 11.25 11.39
CA GLU A 92 2.42 11.15 12.50
C GLU A 92 3.86 11.41 12.04
N ARG A 93 4.26 10.86 10.89
CA ARG A 93 5.59 11.12 10.29
C ARG A 93 5.79 12.61 10.03
N SER A 94 4.82 13.28 9.41
CA SER A 94 4.88 14.72 9.17
C SER A 94 4.93 15.55 10.44
N ARG A 95 4.23 15.14 11.51
CA ARG A 95 4.29 15.82 12.82
C ARG A 95 5.69 15.74 13.42
N ILE A 96 6.34 14.58 13.36
CA ILE A 96 7.70 14.37 13.87
C ILE A 96 8.67 15.26 13.09
N GLU A 97 8.64 15.21 11.76
CA GLU A 97 9.49 16.03 10.87
C GLU A 97 9.37 17.55 11.17
N LEU A 98 8.15 18.04 11.38
CA LEU A 98 7.89 19.44 11.77
C LEU A 98 8.54 19.79 13.12
N SER A 99 8.44 18.89 14.10
CA SER A 99 9.00 19.12 15.45
C SER A 99 10.53 19.15 15.45
N GLU A 100 11.16 18.30 14.64
CA GLU A 100 12.62 18.25 14.50
C GLU A 100 13.15 19.51 13.81
N THR A 101 12.46 19.97 12.77
CA THR A 101 12.82 21.18 12.03
C THR A 101 12.80 22.40 12.96
N GLN A 102 11.73 22.56 13.75
CA GLN A 102 11.61 23.65 14.73
C GLN A 102 12.71 23.59 15.81
N ALA A 103 13.07 22.39 16.28
CA ALA A 103 14.12 22.21 17.27
C ALA A 103 15.53 22.53 16.72
N LEU A 104 15.77 22.33 15.41
CA LEU A 104 17.02 22.71 14.75
C LEU A 104 17.13 24.22 14.57
N GLU A 105 16.05 24.89 14.14
CA GLU A 105 16.02 26.34 13.98
C GLU A 105 16.31 27.07 15.29
N HIS A 106 15.65 26.67 16.38
CA HIS A 106 15.87 27.27 17.71
C HIS A 106 17.31 27.10 18.22
N ARG A 107 17.97 25.99 17.88
CA ARG A 107 19.38 25.75 18.22
C ARG A 107 20.32 26.65 17.43
N ASN A 108 20.05 26.87 16.14
CA ASN A 108 20.88 27.71 15.29
C ASN A 108 20.72 29.21 15.60
N THR A 109 19.57 29.65 16.10
CA THR A 109 19.36 31.06 16.51
C THR A 109 20.00 31.42 17.85
N LYS A 110 20.54 30.46 18.60
CA LYS A 110 21.17 30.66 19.92
C LYS A 110 22.70 30.56 19.89
N GLN A 111 23.30 30.35 18.72
CA GLN A 111 24.74 30.48 18.47
C GLN A 111 25.04 31.82 17.82
#